data_AF-A0A957LU71-F1
#
_entry.id   AF-A0A957LU71-F1
#
_cell.length_a   1.000
_cell.length_b   1.000
_cell.length_c   1.000
_cell.angle_alpha   90.00
_cell.angle_beta   90.00
_cell.angle_gamma   90.00
#
_symmetry.space_group_name_H-M   'P 1'
#
loop_
_entity.id
_entity.type
_entity.pdbx_description
1 polymer ?
#
loop_
_entity_poly.entity_id
_entity_poly.type
_entity_poly.pdbx_seq_one_letter_code
_entity_poly.pdbx_strand_id
1 'polypeptide(L)'
;MTQTTDVNYPTIFRLYVTRGLRATLDAFDADAEQLDAAQRERGLHLLSYGLRLDETWDDTRDLALALAPHLERQGYRAAWMDVLAQALANAERQGDGAAAAQLH
;
A
#
# COMPACT_ATOMS: atom_id res chain seq x y z
N MET A 1 -17.05 -37.11 14.17
CA MET A 1 -16.37 -35.93 14.74
C MET A 1 -15.85 -35.11 13.58
N THR A 2 -16.59 -34.10 13.14
CA THR A 2 -16.12 -33.13 12.14
C THR A 2 -15.23 -32.12 12.87
N GLN A 3 -13.92 -32.17 12.62
CA GLN A 3 -12.99 -31.12 13.01
C GLN A 3 -13.36 -29.87 12.21
N THR A 4 -14.00 -28.90 12.87
CA THR A 4 -14.11 -27.55 12.33
C THR A 4 -12.70 -26.97 12.37
N THR A 5 -12.02 -26.92 11.22
CA THR A 5 -10.77 -26.18 11.08
C THR A 5 -11.07 -24.75 11.50
N ASP A 6 -10.50 -24.31 12.63
CA ASP A 6 -10.65 -22.95 13.12
C ASP A 6 -9.93 -22.01 12.14
N VAL A 7 -10.68 -21.45 11.21
CA VAL A 7 -10.15 -20.55 10.18
C VAL A 7 -9.79 -19.24 10.86
N ASN A 8 -8.50 -18.99 11.05
CA ASN A 8 -8.00 -17.74 11.60
C ASN A 8 -8.06 -16.62 10.56
N TYR A 9 -9.24 -16.00 10.44
CA TYR A 9 -9.51 -14.90 9.50
C TYR A 9 -8.52 -13.73 9.63
N PRO A 10 -8.12 -13.26 10.83
CA PRO A 10 -7.08 -12.24 10.96
C PRO A 10 -5.75 -12.61 10.29
N THR A 11 -5.29 -13.85 10.43
CA THR A 11 -4.05 -14.30 9.80
C THR A 11 -4.20 -14.38 8.28
N ILE A 12 -5.33 -14.92 7.79
CA ILE A 12 -5.60 -15.01 6.35
C ILE A 12 -5.69 -13.62 5.72
N PHE A 13 -6.36 -12.68 6.38
CA PHE A 13 -6.48 -11.31 5.90
C PHE A 13 -5.13 -10.63 5.79
N ARG A 14 -4.24 -10.79 6.79
CA ARG A 14 -2.88 -10.25 6.73
C ARG A 14 -2.07 -10.83 5.60
N LEU A 15 -2.12 -12.15 5.42
CA LEU A 15 -1.48 -12.82 4.29
C LEU A 15 -2.04 -12.33 2.95
N TYR A 16 -3.34 -12.08 2.87
CA TYR A 16 -3.98 -11.52 1.68
C TYR A 16 -3.46 -10.11 1.38
N VAL A 17 -3.37 -9.23 2.39
CA VAL A 17 -2.86 -7.86 2.20
C VAL A 17 -1.39 -7.89 1.79
N THR A 18 -0.52 -8.61 2.49
CA THR A 18 0.90 -8.72 2.15
C THR A 18 1.11 -9.25 0.74
N ARG A 19 0.42 -10.33 0.37
CA ARG A 19 0.51 -10.90 -0.99
C ARG A 19 -0.05 -9.96 -2.04
N GLY A 20 -1.14 -9.25 -1.73
CA GLY A 20 -1.73 -8.26 -2.62
C GLY A 20 -0.81 -7.07 -2.88
N LEU A 21 -0.18 -6.54 -1.83
CA LEU A 21 0.81 -5.46 -1.93
C LEU A 21 1.97 -5.87 -2.84
N ARG A 22 2.58 -7.03 -2.58
CA ARG A 22 3.69 -7.56 -3.40
C ARG A 22 3.29 -7.82 -4.84
N ALA A 23 2.17 -8.51 -5.06
CA ALA A 23 1.69 -8.78 -6.42
C ALA A 23 1.38 -7.50 -7.20
N THR A 24 0.94 -6.44 -6.51
CA THR A 24 0.68 -5.14 -7.15
C THR A 24 1.98 -4.39 -7.43
N LEU A 25 2.95 -4.42 -6.51
CA LEU A 25 4.30 -3.92 -6.71
C LEU A 25 5.01 -4.60 -7.88
N ASP A 26 4.98 -5.93 -7.93
CA ASP A 26 5.63 -6.74 -8.98
C ASP A 26 5.00 -6.50 -10.36
N ALA A 27 3.71 -6.18 -10.39
CA ALA A 27 2.98 -5.84 -11.61
C ALA A 27 3.12 -4.36 -11.99
N PHE A 28 3.78 -3.56 -11.16
CA PHE A 28 3.95 -2.13 -11.37
C PHE A 28 5.14 -1.89 -12.29
N ASP A 29 4.87 -1.23 -13.42
CA ASP A 29 5.92 -0.69 -14.26
C ASP A 29 6.16 0.77 -13.86
N ALA A 30 7.24 1.02 -13.11
CA ALA A 30 7.59 2.35 -12.64
C ALA A 30 7.91 3.32 -13.80
N ASP A 31 8.31 2.79 -14.95
CA ASP A 31 8.61 3.58 -16.15
C ASP A 31 7.37 3.81 -17.03
N ALA A 32 6.21 3.24 -16.66
CA ALA A 32 4.98 3.47 -17.38
C ALA A 32 4.62 4.97 -17.37
N GLU A 33 4.31 5.50 -18.56
CA GLU A 33 3.89 6.90 -18.70
C GLU A 33 2.63 7.19 -17.87
N GLN A 34 1.71 6.22 -17.83
CA GLN A 34 0.45 6.33 -17.11
C GLN A 34 0.01 4.98 -16.54
N LEU A 35 -0.59 5.01 -15.35
CA LEU A 35 -1.31 3.88 -14.78
C LEU A 35 -2.73 3.85 -15.31
N ASP A 36 -3.22 2.67 -15.65
CA ASP A 36 -4.64 2.51 -15.91
C ASP A 36 -5.48 2.68 -14.62
N ALA A 37 -6.79 2.82 -14.79
CA ALA A 37 -7.69 3.03 -13.66
C ALA A 37 -7.70 1.84 -12.69
N ALA A 38 -7.60 0.61 -13.18
CA ALA A 38 -7.67 -0.59 -12.37
C ALA A 38 -6.40 -0.77 -11.52
N GLN A 39 -5.22 -0.48 -12.08
CA GLN A 39 -3.95 -0.48 -11.36
C GLN A 39 -3.95 0.58 -10.26
N ARG A 40 -4.39 1.80 -10.58
CA ARG A 40 -4.50 2.90 -9.62
C ARG A 40 -5.44 2.56 -8.46
N GLU A 41 -6.66 2.12 -8.77
CA GLU A 41 -7.67 1.79 -7.75
C GLU A 41 -7.22 0.64 -6.87
N ARG A 42 -6.63 -0.41 -7.46
CA ARG A 42 -6.08 -1.54 -6.71
C ARG A 42 -4.95 -1.10 -5.77
N GLY A 43 -4.04 -0.27 -6.27
CA GLY A 43 -2.93 0.28 -5.49
C GLY A 43 -3.43 1.07 -4.29
N LEU A 44 -4.31 2.05 -4.51
CA LEU A 44 -4.92 2.85 -3.44
C LEU A 44 -5.68 1.99 -2.43
N HIS A 45 -6.43 0.99 -2.91
CA HIS A 45 -7.19 0.09 -2.05
C HIS A 45 -6.27 -0.74 -1.14
N LEU A 46 -5.19 -1.30 -1.67
CA LEU A 46 -4.23 -2.07 -0.88
C LEU A 46 -3.47 -1.20 0.11
N LEU A 47 -3.08 0.02 -0.28
CA LEU A 47 -2.48 0.99 0.65
C LEU A 47 -3.40 1.28 1.84
N SER A 48 -4.71 1.41 1.61
CA SER A 48 -5.68 1.66 2.69
C SER A 48 -5.71 0.53 3.74
N TYR A 49 -5.35 -0.70 3.37
CA TYR A 49 -5.22 -1.82 4.30
C TYR A 49 -3.81 -1.91 4.89
N GLY A 50 -2.77 -1.79 4.07
CA GLY A 50 -1.37 -1.90 4.51
C GLY A 50 -1.02 -0.84 5.55
N LEU A 51 -1.53 0.39 5.38
CA LEU A 51 -1.34 1.48 6.34
C LEU A 51 -1.98 1.23 7.72
N ARG A 52 -2.81 0.21 7.88
CA ARG A 52 -3.43 -0.17 9.15
C ARG A 52 -2.74 -1.36 9.82
N LEU A 53 -1.74 -1.94 9.16
CA LEU A 53 -1.03 -3.14 9.56
C LEU A 53 0.48 -2.84 9.60
N ASP A 54 0.98 -2.53 10.79
CA ASP A 54 2.38 -2.13 11.01
C ASP A 54 3.35 -3.19 10.45
N GLU A 55 3.00 -4.48 10.52
CA GLU A 55 3.81 -5.57 9.97
C GLU A 55 3.95 -5.59 8.44
N THR A 56 3.13 -4.82 7.73
CA THR A 56 3.17 -4.70 6.26
C THR A 56 3.88 -3.44 5.79
N TRP A 57 4.54 -2.71 6.71
CA TRP A 57 5.09 -1.39 6.43
C TRP A 57 6.04 -1.37 5.25
N ASP A 58 7.00 -2.29 5.15
CA ASP A 58 7.97 -2.28 4.05
C ASP A 58 7.28 -2.39 2.68
N ASP A 59 6.41 -3.38 2.50
CA ASP A 59 5.64 -3.56 1.25
C ASP A 59 4.68 -2.38 0.99
N THR A 60 4.17 -1.75 2.05
CA THR A 60 3.24 -0.60 1.97
C THR A 60 3.98 0.67 1.56
N ARG A 61 5.13 0.94 2.17
CA ARG A 61 6.03 2.05 1.86
C ARG A 61 6.44 1.97 0.39
N ASP A 62 6.93 0.82 -0.04
CA ASP A 62 7.44 0.65 -1.40
C ASP A 62 6.32 0.90 -2.43
N LEU A 63 5.10 0.43 -2.16
CA LEU A 63 3.95 0.70 -3.03
C LEU A 63 3.54 2.17 -3.02
N ALA A 64 3.56 2.81 -1.85
CA ALA A 64 3.22 4.23 -1.71
C ALA A 64 4.19 5.10 -2.53
N LEU A 65 5.49 4.85 -2.40
CA LEU A 65 6.54 5.55 -3.14
C LEU A 65 6.46 5.30 -4.65
N ALA A 66 6.15 4.07 -5.06
CA ALA A 66 5.96 3.73 -6.47
C ALA A 66 4.74 4.45 -7.07
N LEU A 67 3.62 4.55 -6.34
CA LEU A 67 2.39 5.18 -6.83
C LEU A 67 2.44 6.70 -6.85
N ALA A 68 3.12 7.32 -5.88
CA ALA A 68 3.18 8.76 -5.68
C ALA A 68 3.39 9.57 -6.99
N PRO A 69 4.44 9.32 -7.80
CA PRO A 69 4.71 10.12 -8.98
C PRO A 69 3.61 9.97 -10.05
N HIS A 70 2.91 8.84 -10.12
CA HIS A 70 1.84 8.64 -11.10
C HIS A 70 0.55 9.32 -10.67
N LEU A 71 0.20 9.25 -9.38
CA LEU A 71 -0.99 9.89 -8.83
C LEU A 71 -0.91 11.41 -8.94
N GLU A 72 0.28 11.98 -8.70
CA GLU A 72 0.56 13.40 -8.85
C GLU A 72 0.46 13.85 -10.31
N ARG A 73 1.18 13.17 -11.23
CA ARG A 73 1.19 13.50 -12.66
C ARG A 73 -0.19 13.39 -13.31
N GLN A 74 -1.01 12.42 -12.90
CA GLN A 74 -2.35 12.20 -13.45
C GLN A 74 -3.45 13.03 -12.78
N GLY A 75 -3.12 13.88 -11.80
CA GLY A 75 -4.08 14.77 -11.15
C GLY A 75 -4.97 14.12 -10.08
N TYR A 76 -4.62 12.93 -9.57
CA TYR A 76 -5.36 12.23 -8.51
C TYR A 76 -4.98 12.69 -7.09
N ARG A 77 -4.53 13.94 -6.96
CA ARG A 77 -4.02 14.50 -5.71
C ARG A 77 -4.97 14.35 -4.53
N ALA A 78 -6.28 14.52 -4.74
CA ALA A 78 -7.26 14.44 -3.65
C ALA A 78 -7.28 13.05 -2.99
N ALA A 79 -7.32 11.97 -3.78
CA ALA A 79 -7.27 10.60 -3.26
C ALA A 79 -5.89 10.26 -2.67
N TRP A 80 -4.83 10.89 -3.19
CA TRP A 80 -3.47 10.70 -2.71
C TRP A 80 -3.22 11.35 -1.35
N MET A 81 -3.74 12.55 -1.08
CA MET A 81 -3.47 13.30 0.15
C MET A 81 -3.86 12.53 1.43
N ASP A 82 -4.99 11.84 1.43
CA ASP A 82 -5.43 11.04 2.58
C ASP A 82 -4.49 9.86 2.85
N VAL A 83 -4.03 9.22 1.78
CA VAL A 83 -3.07 8.11 1.84
C VAL A 83 -1.69 8.62 2.29
N LEU A 84 -1.26 9.76 1.77
CA LEU A 84 0.02 10.39 2.09
C LEU A 84 0.11 10.75 3.57
N ALA A 85 -0.94 11.36 4.13
CA ALA A 85 -0.99 11.71 5.55
C ALA A 85 -0.87 10.47 6.46
N GLN A 86 -1.55 9.37 6.10
CA GLN A 86 -1.42 8.10 6.84
C GLN A 86 -0.06 7.43 6.64
N ALA A 87 0.52 7.50 5.45
CA ALA A 87 1.84 6.96 5.16
C ALA A 87 2.94 7.70 5.94
N LEU A 88 2.84 9.03 6.03
CA LEU A 88 3.77 9.84 6.83
C LEU A 88 3.66 9.50 8.33
N ALA A 89 2.45 9.45 8.86
CA ALA A 89 2.24 9.04 10.26
C ALA A 89 2.76 7.63 10.54
N ASN A 90 2.66 6.71 9.58
CA ASN A 90 3.26 5.38 9.69
C ASN A 90 4.79 5.42 9.67
N ALA A 91 5.37 6.14 8.72
CA ALA A 91 6.82 6.29 8.62
C ALA A 91 7.40 6.81 9.94
N GLU A 92 6.76 7.81 10.55
CA GLU A 92 7.13 8.33 11.88
C GLU A 92 7.01 7.27 12.98
N ARG A 93 5.86 6.55 13.06
CA ARG A 93 5.64 5.49 14.06
C ARG A 93 6.68 4.36 13.94
N GLN A 94 7.07 4.01 12.72
CA GLN A 94 8.03 2.95 12.42
C GLN A 94 9.49 3.42 12.51
N GLY A 95 9.73 4.72 12.71
CA GLY A 95 11.08 5.29 12.74
C GLY A 95 11.76 5.34 11.36
N ASP A 96 11.00 5.24 10.27
CA ASP A 96 11.48 5.25 8.90
C ASP A 96 11.62 6.69 8.38
N GLY A 97 12.68 7.37 8.84
CA GLY A 97 12.95 8.76 8.46
C GLY A 97 13.21 8.97 6.97
N ALA A 98 13.68 7.94 6.26
CA ALA A 98 13.89 8.00 4.81
C ALA A 98 12.56 8.05 4.06
N ALA A 99 11.63 7.15 4.41
CA ALA A 99 10.27 7.17 3.85
C ALA A 99 9.55 8.48 4.19
N ALA A 100 9.65 8.93 5.45
CA ALA A 100 9.02 10.18 5.88
C ALA A 100 9.50 11.37 5.03
N ALA A 101 10.80 11.46 4.72
CA ALA A 101 11.36 12.52 3.88
C ALA A 101 10.92 12.44 2.41
N GLN A 102 10.71 11.23 1.87
CA GLN A 102 10.26 11.04 0.48
C GLN A 102 8.76 11.27 0.29
N LEU A 103 7.97 11.12 1.36
CA LEU A 103 6.53 11.31 1.39
C LEU A 103 6.10 12.74 1.79
N HIS A 104 7.06 13.66 1.98
CA HIS A 104 6.83 15.03 2.47
C HIS A 104 6.83 16.07 1.34
#